data_AF-A0A016T8G0-F1
#
_entry.id   AF-A0A016T8G0-F1
#
_cell.length_a   1.000
_cell.length_b   1.000
_cell.length_c   1.000
_cell.angle_alpha   90.00
_cell.angle_beta   90.00
_cell.angle_gamma   90.00
#
_symmetry.space_group_name_H-M   'P 1'
#
loop_
_entity.id
_entity.type
_entity.pdbx_description
1 polymer ?
#
loop_
_entity_poly.entity_id
_entity_poly.type
_entity_poly.pdbx_seq_one_letter_code
_entity_poly.pdbx_strand_id
1 'polypeptide(L)'
;MFLTNYVYCSGVLTYGQPFLPLSPHVVGIMMCAMEVISQLETTLLAIFNIYRTTVIVRSKYAVYFYIIVVVVAVISYGASLVSGLTQEIALRYVALALMSSGFLPTIVCYFMVRQHFKLINSSDIVRRMQSKLSLCLLLQWILQMISILIMWSGFAFNYFFLFTFEDARAVEAVVDVYFIIADAFLAWIPAITGLLIKWSISGFLQGKTVRSKSSSIDVCPERRKSVLVSTYTERKNSVHVSANAIARNSLKN
;
A
#
# COMPACT_ATOMS: atom_id res chain seq x y z
N MET A 1 -18.91 -5.74 -11.79
CA MET A 1 -18.67 -7.17 -11.50
C MET A 1 -19.86 -8.10 -11.80
N PHE A 2 -21.00 -7.61 -12.31
CA PHE A 2 -22.13 -8.46 -12.73
C PHE A 2 -22.16 -8.79 -14.24
N LEU A 3 -21.25 -8.19 -15.02
CA LEU A 3 -21.23 -8.29 -16.49
C LEU A 3 -20.34 -9.43 -17.00
N THR A 4 -19.57 -10.11 -16.15
CA THR A 4 -18.64 -11.19 -16.55
C THR A 4 -19.18 -12.60 -16.29
N ASN A 5 -20.43 -12.74 -15.83
CA ASN A 5 -21.07 -14.05 -15.71
C ASN A 5 -21.15 -14.71 -17.09
N TYR A 6 -20.89 -16.00 -17.18
CA TYR A 6 -21.19 -16.81 -18.37
C TYR A 6 -22.63 -17.30 -18.29
N VAL A 7 -23.31 -17.28 -19.43
CA VAL A 7 -24.62 -17.85 -19.62
C VAL A 7 -24.49 -18.81 -20.78
N TYR A 8 -24.73 -20.09 -20.50
CA TYR A 8 -24.78 -21.12 -21.51
C TYR A 8 -26.14 -21.03 -22.22
N CYS A 9 -26.16 -20.41 -23.40
CA CYS A 9 -27.39 -20.24 -24.16
C CYS A 9 -27.27 -21.02 -25.48
N SER A 10 -28.09 -22.07 -25.63
CA SER A 10 -28.24 -22.81 -26.90
C SER A 10 -26.94 -23.44 -27.45
N GLY A 11 -26.06 -23.95 -26.59
CA GLY A 11 -24.83 -24.63 -27.03
C GLY A 11 -23.65 -23.70 -27.31
N VAL A 12 -23.79 -22.39 -27.07
CA VAL A 12 -22.71 -21.41 -27.21
C VAL A 12 -22.43 -20.77 -25.86
N LEU A 13 -21.16 -20.76 -25.45
CA LEU A 13 -20.71 -20.06 -24.26
C LEU A 13 -20.76 -18.54 -24.54
N THR A 14 -21.72 -17.85 -23.94
CA THR A 14 -21.81 -16.39 -24.01
C THR A 14 -21.52 -15.80 -22.65
N TYR A 15 -20.76 -14.71 -22.59
CA TYR A 15 -20.54 -13.97 -21.35
C TYR A 15 -21.61 -12.86 -21.22
N GLY A 16 -21.82 -12.27 -20.05
CA GLY A 16 -22.85 -11.26 -19.82
C GLY A 16 -24.12 -11.79 -19.13
N GLN A 17 -25.17 -10.99 -19.14
CA GLN A 17 -26.47 -11.42 -18.62
C GLN A 17 -27.24 -12.19 -19.72
N PRO A 18 -28.21 -13.06 -19.38
CA PRO A 18 -28.94 -13.83 -20.39
C PRO A 18 -29.63 -12.95 -21.46
N PHE A 19 -29.95 -11.71 -21.11
CA PHE A 19 -30.55 -10.72 -21.99
C PHE A 19 -29.55 -9.72 -22.61
N LEU A 20 -28.27 -9.80 -22.25
CA LEU A 20 -27.20 -8.96 -22.79
C LEU A 20 -25.90 -9.78 -22.96
N PRO A 21 -25.87 -10.71 -23.94
CA PRO A 21 -24.68 -11.49 -24.22
C PRO A 21 -23.57 -10.58 -24.76
N LEU A 22 -22.41 -10.63 -24.11
CA LEU A 22 -21.18 -9.97 -24.48
C LEU A 22 -20.37 -10.86 -25.41
N SER A 23 -19.77 -10.25 -26.43
CA SER A 23 -18.82 -10.94 -27.28
C SER A 23 -17.55 -11.30 -26.49
N PRO A 24 -16.86 -12.40 -26.84
CA PRO A 24 -15.60 -12.78 -26.21
C PRO A 24 -14.53 -11.67 -26.23
N HIS A 25 -14.53 -10.84 -27.29
CA HIS A 25 -13.63 -9.69 -27.39
C HIS A 25 -13.92 -8.62 -26.33
N VAL A 26 -15.20 -8.30 -26.08
CA VAL A 26 -15.57 -7.32 -25.04
C VAL A 26 -15.18 -7.84 -23.67
N VAL A 27 -15.35 -9.13 -23.42
CA VAL A 27 -14.97 -9.79 -22.17
C VAL A 27 -13.46 -9.75 -21.96
N GLY A 28 -12.67 -10.05 -22.99
CA GLY A 28 -11.22 -9.94 -22.94
C GLY A 28 -10.75 -8.52 -22.60
N ILE A 29 -11.36 -7.50 -23.21
CA ILE A 29 -11.09 -6.09 -22.89
C ILE A 29 -11.46 -5.77 -21.43
N MET A 30 -12.62 -6.23 -20.96
CA MET A 30 -13.05 -6.02 -19.58
C MET A 30 -12.13 -6.71 -18.57
N MET A 31 -11.69 -7.95 -18.83
CA MET A 31 -10.74 -8.66 -17.98
C MET A 31 -9.39 -7.92 -17.92
N CYS A 32 -8.88 -7.48 -19.07
CA CYS A 32 -7.66 -6.67 -19.14
C CYS A 32 -7.81 -5.37 -18.34
N ALA A 33 -8.93 -4.66 -18.48
CA ALA A 33 -9.21 -3.45 -17.72
C ALA A 33 -9.26 -3.69 -16.21
N MET A 34 -9.90 -4.78 -15.76
CA MET A 34 -9.94 -5.15 -14.33
C MET A 34 -8.55 -5.45 -13.78
N GLU A 35 -7.71 -6.18 -14.54
CA GLU A 35 -6.34 -6.49 -14.14
C GLU A 35 -5.50 -5.20 -14.02
N VAL A 36 -5.62 -4.28 -14.98
CA VAL A 36 -4.96 -2.98 -14.96
C VAL A 36 -5.40 -2.15 -13.74
N ILE A 37 -6.70 -2.08 -13.46
CA ILE A 37 -7.22 -1.37 -12.28
C ILE A 37 -6.63 -1.97 -11.00
N SER A 38 -6.61 -3.30 -10.88
CA SER A 38 -6.08 -3.97 -9.69
C SER A 38 -4.57 -3.72 -9.50
N GLN A 39 -3.80 -3.68 -10.59
CA GLN A 39 -2.39 -3.31 -10.53
C GLN A 39 -2.18 -1.86 -10.11
N LEU A 40 -2.99 -0.93 -10.62
CA LEU A 40 -2.96 0.48 -10.21
C LEU A 40 -3.27 0.64 -8.73
N GLU A 41 -4.30 -0.03 -8.22
CA GLU A 41 -4.65 -0.02 -6.79
C GLU A 41 -3.49 -0.51 -5.92
N THR A 42 -2.88 -1.63 -6.28
CA THR A 42 -1.74 -2.21 -5.57
C THR A 42 -0.55 -1.26 -5.57
N THR A 43 -0.27 -0.64 -6.72
CA THR A 43 0.84 0.31 -6.90
C THR A 43 0.62 1.59 -6.08
N LEU A 44 -0.59 2.15 -6.13
CA LEU A 44 -0.96 3.34 -5.34
C LEU A 44 -0.86 3.08 -3.84
N LEU A 45 -1.29 1.90 -3.38
CA LEU A 45 -1.18 1.50 -1.98
C LEU A 45 0.28 1.37 -1.55
N ALA A 46 1.13 0.74 -2.38
CA ALA A 46 2.56 0.63 -2.12
C ALA A 46 3.21 2.01 -2.05
N ILE A 47 2.95 2.89 -3.02
CA ILE A 47 3.47 4.27 -3.04
C ILE A 47 3.03 5.04 -1.80
N PHE A 48 1.75 4.93 -1.42
CA PHE A 48 1.22 5.59 -0.22
C PHE A 48 1.94 5.12 1.05
N ASN A 49 2.16 3.81 1.19
CA ASN A 49 2.87 3.23 2.34
C ASN A 49 4.34 3.66 2.39
N ILE A 50 5.01 3.73 1.24
CA ILE A 50 6.39 4.22 1.13
C ILE A 50 6.47 5.69 1.51
N TYR A 51 5.60 6.53 0.92
CA TYR A 51 5.55 7.96 1.20
C TYR A 51 5.37 8.21 2.70
N ARG A 52 4.38 7.55 3.31
CA ARG A 52 4.10 7.68 4.74
C ARG A 52 5.29 7.27 5.60
N THR A 53 5.93 6.14 5.27
CA THR A 53 7.12 5.66 5.99
C THR A 53 8.29 6.62 5.85
N THR A 54 8.46 7.21 4.66
CA THR A 54 9.51 8.18 4.36
C THR A 54 9.34 9.45 5.17
N VAL A 55 8.12 9.97 5.29
CA VAL A 55 7.81 11.16 6.09
C VAL A 55 8.12 10.92 7.58
N ILE A 56 7.84 9.72 8.08
CA ILE A 56 8.03 9.37 9.50
C ILE A 56 9.51 9.08 9.83
N VAL A 57 10.14 8.20 9.05
CA VAL A 57 11.50 7.70 9.33
C VAL A 57 12.58 8.62 8.74
N ARG A 58 12.23 9.50 7.79
CA ARG A 58 13.18 10.30 6.98
C ARG A 58 14.28 9.44 6.36
N SER A 59 13.89 8.27 5.84
CA SER A 59 14.84 7.35 5.23
C SER A 59 15.41 7.93 3.93
N LYS A 60 16.74 7.96 3.83
CA LYS A 60 17.45 8.31 2.57
C LYS A 60 17.24 7.26 1.47
N TYR A 61 16.89 6.03 1.84
CA TYR A 61 16.72 4.91 0.91
C TYR A 61 15.31 4.81 0.30
N ALA A 62 14.39 5.66 0.73
CA ALA A 62 13.02 5.68 0.26
C ALA A 62 12.89 5.87 -1.26
N VAL A 63 13.78 6.69 -1.84
CA VAL A 63 13.78 6.99 -3.29
C VAL A 63 14.09 5.74 -4.10
N TYR A 64 15.11 4.96 -3.72
CA TYR A 64 15.44 3.71 -4.39
C TYR A 64 14.29 2.70 -4.32
N PHE A 65 13.67 2.62 -3.14
CA PHE A 65 12.54 1.71 -2.93
C PHE A 65 11.32 2.10 -3.78
N TYR A 66 11.05 3.40 -3.88
CA TYR A 66 10.03 3.93 -4.78
C TYR A 66 10.31 3.60 -6.25
N ILE A 67 11.55 3.80 -6.72
CA ILE A 67 11.95 3.47 -8.10
C ILE A 67 11.74 1.99 -8.38
N ILE A 68 12.16 1.09 -7.48
CA ILE A 68 11.99 -0.36 -7.65
C ILE A 68 10.51 -0.72 -7.81
N VAL A 69 9.64 -0.20 -6.94
CA VAL A 69 8.20 -0.48 -6.99
C VAL A 69 7.56 0.01 -8.29
N VAL A 70 7.90 1.22 -8.72
CA VAL A 70 7.38 1.78 -9.98
C VAL A 70 7.87 0.96 -11.18
N VAL A 71 9.14 0.57 -11.21
CA VAL A 71 9.70 -0.26 -12.30
C VAL A 71 9.02 -1.62 -12.35
N VAL A 72 8.86 -2.30 -11.20
CA VAL A 72 8.15 -3.59 -11.14
C VAL A 72 6.70 -3.44 -11.60
N ALA A 73 6.01 -2.36 -11.20
CA ALA A 73 4.64 -2.10 -11.64
C ALA A 73 4.55 -1.86 -13.16
N VAL A 74 5.46 -1.09 -13.74
CA VAL A 74 5.49 -0.83 -15.20
C VAL A 74 5.77 -2.12 -15.98
N ILE A 75 6.70 -2.95 -15.51
CA ILE A 75 6.99 -4.25 -16.15
C ILE A 75 5.79 -5.19 -16.05
N SER A 76 5.17 -5.28 -14.86
CA SER A 76 3.95 -6.07 -14.64
C SER A 76 2.82 -5.63 -15.56
N TYR A 77 2.62 -4.32 -15.70
CA TYR A 77 1.61 -3.72 -16.56
C TYR A 77 1.87 -4.03 -18.04
N GLY A 78 3.11 -3.86 -18.50
CA GLY A 78 3.51 -4.23 -19.86
C GLY A 78 3.28 -5.72 -20.14
N ALA A 79 3.62 -6.59 -19.19
CA ALA A 79 3.41 -8.03 -19.32
C ALA A 79 1.90 -8.40 -19.42
N SER A 80 1.04 -7.78 -18.60
CA SER A 80 -0.41 -8.00 -18.65
C SER A 80 -1.03 -7.52 -19.97
N LEU A 81 -0.61 -6.34 -20.46
CA LEU A 81 -1.08 -5.82 -21.74
C LEU A 81 -0.70 -6.74 -22.90
N VAL A 82 0.57 -7.15 -22.96
CA VAL A 82 1.04 -8.04 -24.02
C VAL A 82 0.34 -9.39 -23.92
N SER A 83 0.20 -9.96 -22.72
CA SER A 83 -0.54 -11.20 -22.50
C SER A 83 -2.00 -11.10 -22.97
N GLY A 84 -2.67 -9.99 -22.72
CA GLY A 84 -4.04 -9.76 -23.20
C GLY A 84 -4.15 -9.67 -24.73
N LEU A 85 -3.12 -9.13 -25.40
CA LEU A 85 -3.07 -9.00 -26.86
C LEU A 85 -2.66 -10.28 -27.57
N THR A 86 -1.67 -11.00 -27.04
CA THR A 86 -1.11 -12.22 -27.66
C THR A 86 -1.78 -13.50 -27.18
N GLN A 87 -2.59 -13.42 -26.13
CA GLN A 87 -3.18 -14.57 -25.42
C GLN A 87 -2.13 -15.56 -24.87
N GLU A 88 -0.89 -15.10 -24.68
CA GLU A 88 0.20 -15.91 -24.16
C GLU A 88 0.05 -16.15 -22.65
N ILE A 89 -0.14 -17.42 -22.28
CA ILE A 89 -0.35 -17.85 -20.90
C ILE A 89 0.92 -17.63 -20.06
N ALA A 90 2.11 -17.83 -20.65
CA ALA A 90 3.39 -17.63 -19.96
C ALA A 90 3.58 -16.20 -19.45
N LEU A 91 3.22 -15.20 -20.26
CA LEU A 91 3.28 -13.79 -19.85
C LEU A 91 2.29 -13.47 -18.74
N ARG A 92 1.12 -14.13 -18.75
CA ARG A 92 0.12 -14.00 -17.68
C ARG A 92 0.68 -14.48 -16.34
N TYR A 93 1.45 -15.57 -16.32
CA TYR A 93 2.13 -16.04 -15.10
C TYR A 93 3.15 -15.05 -14.58
N VAL A 94 3.97 -14.49 -15.46
CA VAL A 94 4.97 -13.50 -15.09
C VAL A 94 4.29 -12.26 -14.51
N ALA A 95 3.22 -11.78 -15.14
CA ALA A 95 2.44 -10.65 -14.64
C ALA A 95 1.83 -10.91 -13.26
N LEU A 96 1.20 -12.08 -13.05
CA LEU A 96 0.63 -12.46 -11.76
C LEU A 96 1.69 -12.61 -10.66
N ALA A 97 2.85 -13.17 -10.99
CA ALA A 97 3.97 -13.29 -10.06
C ALA A 97 4.55 -11.92 -9.67
N LEU A 98 4.71 -11.02 -10.65
CA LEU A 98 5.17 -9.65 -10.41
C LEU A 98 4.16 -8.86 -9.57
N MET A 99 2.87 -8.98 -9.88
CA MET A 99 1.80 -8.35 -9.08
C MET A 99 1.80 -8.89 -7.64
N SER A 100 2.02 -10.20 -7.47
CA SER A 100 2.14 -10.81 -6.15
C SER A 100 3.32 -10.25 -5.35
N SER A 101 4.36 -9.70 -5.98
CA SER A 101 5.45 -9.05 -5.24
C SER A 101 5.06 -7.70 -4.60
N GLY A 102 3.88 -7.16 -4.93
CA GLY A 102 3.36 -5.87 -4.45
C GLY A 102 3.12 -5.75 -2.94
N PHE A 103 3.17 -6.85 -2.17
CA PHE A 103 3.12 -6.80 -0.70
C PHE A 103 4.48 -6.49 -0.05
N LEU A 104 5.60 -6.74 -0.74
CA LEU A 104 6.95 -6.53 -0.19
C LEU A 104 7.17 -5.08 0.29
N PRO A 105 6.69 -4.04 -0.43
CA PRO A 105 6.65 -2.67 0.07
C PRO A 105 6.03 -2.48 1.44
N THR A 106 4.87 -3.08 1.67
CA THR A 106 4.16 -2.96 2.94
C THR A 106 4.97 -3.61 4.07
N ILE A 107 5.58 -4.78 3.82
CA ILE A 107 6.44 -5.47 4.80
C ILE A 107 7.67 -4.62 5.15
N VAL A 108 8.39 -4.15 4.14
CA VAL A 108 9.60 -3.33 4.34
C VAL A 108 9.23 -2.07 5.13
N CYS A 109 8.14 -1.38 4.75
CA CYS A 109 7.64 -0.22 5.48
C CYS A 109 7.33 -0.54 6.94
N TYR A 110 6.66 -1.66 7.22
CA TYR A 110 6.37 -2.11 8.58
C TYR A 110 7.64 -2.30 9.41
N PHE A 111 8.64 -3.00 8.87
CA PHE A 111 9.91 -3.22 9.57
C PHE A 111 10.67 -1.92 9.82
N MET A 112 10.75 -1.04 8.82
CA MET A 112 11.43 0.26 8.96
C MET A 112 10.79 1.13 10.04
N VAL A 113 9.47 1.23 10.06
CA VAL A 113 8.73 1.97 11.11
C VAL A 113 9.00 1.35 12.47
N ARG A 114 8.86 0.02 12.60
CA ARG A 114 9.06 -0.68 13.87
C ARG A 114 10.48 -0.50 14.42
N GLN A 115 11.50 -0.58 13.56
CA GLN A 115 12.89 -0.41 13.95
C GLN A 115 13.20 1.03 14.36
N HIS A 116 12.69 2.02 13.63
CA HIS A 116 12.89 3.43 13.95
C HIS A 116 12.39 3.79 15.35
N PHE A 117 11.19 3.34 15.71
CA PHE A 117 10.62 3.59 17.05
C PHE A 117 11.26 2.75 18.17
N LYS A 118 11.88 1.61 17.85
CA LYS A 118 12.67 0.85 18.82
C LYS A 118 13.96 1.59 19.21
N LEU A 119 14.51 2.39 18.29
CA LEU A 119 15.76 3.13 18.49
C LEU A 119 15.57 4.47 19.23
N ILE A 120 14.35 5.03 19.25
CA ILE A 120 14.07 6.35 19.83
C ILE A 120 13.23 6.21 21.09
N ASN A 121 13.72 6.75 22.22
CA ASN A 121 12.94 6.91 23.44
C ASN A 121 11.77 7.87 23.19
N SER A 122 10.61 7.31 22.90
CA SER A 122 9.42 8.04 22.46
C SER A 122 8.44 8.25 23.62
N SER A 123 7.80 9.43 23.66
CA SER A 123 6.70 9.73 24.59
C SER A 123 5.53 8.74 24.44
N ASP A 124 4.79 8.47 25.52
CA ASP A 124 3.63 7.56 25.52
C ASP A 124 2.56 7.91 24.47
N ILE A 125 2.38 9.19 24.17
CA ILE A 125 1.45 9.65 23.12
C ILE A 125 1.93 9.17 21.74
N VAL A 126 3.22 9.32 21.46
CA VAL A 126 3.85 8.90 20.20
C VAL A 126 3.82 7.37 20.08
N ARG A 127 4.02 6.65 21.19
CA ARG A 127 3.96 5.18 21.25
C ARG A 127 2.55 4.65 20.95
N ARG A 128 1.49 5.32 21.44
CA ARG A 128 0.10 4.98 21.09
C ARG A 128 -0.20 5.23 19.61
N MET A 129 0.28 6.34 19.05
CA MET A 129 0.12 6.65 17.62
C MET A 129 0.88 5.65 16.74
N GLN A 130 2.11 5.29 17.13
CA GLN A 130 2.89 4.24 16.49
C GLN A 130 2.15 2.90 16.51
N SER A 131 1.60 2.50 17.65
CA SER A 131 0.87 1.23 17.77
C SER A 131 -0.28 1.17 16.76
N LYS A 132 -1.08 2.24 16.65
CA LYS A 132 -2.15 2.35 15.64
C LYS A 132 -1.63 2.29 14.20
N LEU A 133 -0.53 2.99 13.90
CA LEU A 133 0.10 2.99 12.59
C LEU A 133 0.60 1.60 12.19
N SER A 134 1.37 0.96 13.08
CA SER A 134 1.97 -0.36 12.84
C SER A 134 0.90 -1.44 12.74
N LEU A 135 -0.19 -1.33 13.53
CA LEU A 135 -1.36 -2.20 13.43
C LEU A 135 -2.10 -2.01 12.09
N CYS A 136 -2.22 -0.77 11.61
CA CYS A 136 -2.80 -0.51 10.30
C CYS A 136 -1.96 -1.10 9.16
N LEU A 137 -0.63 -0.93 9.18
CA LEU A 137 0.26 -1.56 8.19
C LEU A 137 0.19 -3.09 8.25
N LEU A 138 0.08 -3.66 9.46
CA LEU A 138 -0.10 -5.09 9.64
C LEU A 138 -1.44 -5.59 9.05
N LEU A 139 -2.53 -4.87 9.32
CA LEU A 139 -3.86 -5.22 8.77
C LEU A 139 -3.89 -5.09 7.24
N GLN A 140 -3.26 -4.06 6.68
CA GLN A 140 -3.09 -3.92 5.23
C GLN A 140 -2.30 -5.08 4.64
N TRP A 141 -1.22 -5.50 5.30
CA TRP A 141 -0.44 -6.66 4.87
C TRP A 141 -1.27 -7.96 4.92
N ILE A 142 -1.99 -8.21 6.02
CA ILE A 142 -2.88 -9.38 6.13
C ILE A 142 -3.92 -9.38 5.01
N LEU A 143 -4.53 -8.23 4.72
CA LEU A 143 -5.52 -8.10 3.66
C LEU A 143 -4.90 -8.40 2.27
N GLN A 144 -3.70 -7.88 2.00
CA GLN A 144 -2.95 -8.19 0.77
C GLN A 144 -2.62 -9.69 0.66
N MET A 145 -2.22 -10.34 1.76
CA MET A 145 -1.95 -11.78 1.78
C MET A 145 -3.20 -12.59 1.47
N ILE A 146 -4.37 -12.19 2.00
CA ILE A 146 -5.65 -12.82 1.68
C ILE A 146 -5.97 -12.65 0.18
N SER A 147 -5.81 -11.44 -0.38
CA SER A 147 -6.01 -11.21 -1.82
C SER A 147 -5.14 -12.13 -2.69
N ILE A 148 -3.86 -12.23 -2.34
CA ILE A 148 -2.89 -13.06 -3.07
C ILE A 148 -3.29 -14.53 -2.95
N LEU A 149 -3.66 -15.00 -1.76
CA LEU A 149 -4.11 -16.38 -1.56
C LEU A 149 -5.36 -16.69 -2.38
N ILE A 150 -6.35 -15.80 -2.43
CA ILE A 150 -7.56 -15.96 -3.25
C ILE A 150 -7.17 -16.05 -4.74
N MET A 151 -6.32 -15.15 -5.22
CA MET A 151 -5.86 -15.14 -6.60
C MET A 151 -5.11 -16.43 -6.99
N TRP A 152 -4.15 -16.86 -6.16
CA TRP A 152 -3.40 -18.09 -6.41
C TRP A 152 -4.24 -19.35 -6.23
N SER A 153 -5.20 -19.35 -5.31
CA SER A 153 -6.12 -20.48 -5.19
C SER A 153 -7.05 -20.58 -6.40
N GLY A 154 -7.59 -19.47 -6.93
CA GLY A 154 -8.36 -19.51 -8.19
C GLY A 154 -7.55 -20.03 -9.37
N PHE A 155 -6.26 -19.69 -9.41
CA PHE A 155 -5.35 -20.26 -10.41
C PHE A 155 -5.14 -21.78 -10.20
N ALA A 156 -4.84 -22.21 -8.97
CA ALA A 156 -4.66 -23.62 -8.63
C ALA A 156 -5.94 -24.44 -8.85
N PHE A 157 -7.11 -23.88 -8.56
CA PHE A 157 -8.41 -24.49 -8.80
C PHE A 157 -8.65 -24.71 -10.30
N ASN A 158 -8.44 -23.70 -11.14
CA ASN A 158 -8.54 -23.86 -12.59
C ASN A 158 -7.61 -24.96 -13.10
N TYR A 159 -6.33 -24.93 -12.68
CA TYR A 159 -5.36 -25.92 -13.11
C TYR A 159 -5.76 -27.33 -12.66
N PHE A 160 -6.08 -27.53 -11.39
CA PHE A 160 -6.38 -28.85 -10.84
C PHE A 160 -7.66 -29.47 -11.42
N PHE A 161 -8.73 -28.68 -11.57
CA PHE A 161 -10.01 -29.18 -12.07
C PHE A 161 -10.01 -29.46 -13.57
N LEU A 162 -9.26 -28.69 -14.37
CA LEU A 162 -9.10 -28.94 -15.81
C LEU A 162 -8.44 -30.29 -16.11
N PHE A 163 -7.57 -30.79 -15.22
CA PHE A 163 -6.84 -32.03 -15.44
C PHE A 163 -7.47 -33.28 -14.79
N THR A 164 -8.39 -33.12 -13.84
CA THR A 164 -8.80 -34.25 -12.96
C THR A 164 -10.18 -34.82 -13.28
N PHE A 165 -11.08 -34.06 -13.90
CA PHE A 165 -12.48 -34.45 -14.06
C PHE A 165 -12.93 -34.46 -15.53
N GLU A 166 -13.51 -35.57 -15.98
CA GLU A 166 -14.12 -35.70 -17.33
C GLU A 166 -15.49 -35.01 -17.42
N ASP A 167 -16.18 -34.83 -16.29
CA ASP A 167 -17.56 -34.33 -16.25
C ASP A 167 -17.60 -32.79 -16.27
N ALA A 168 -17.38 -32.22 -17.46
CA ALA A 168 -17.12 -30.80 -17.67
C ALA A 168 -18.16 -29.86 -17.04
N ARG A 169 -19.45 -30.23 -17.02
CA ARG A 169 -20.53 -29.34 -16.55
C ARG A 169 -20.56 -29.16 -15.03
N ALA A 170 -20.33 -30.22 -14.27
CA ALA A 170 -20.33 -30.14 -12.81
C ALA A 170 -19.11 -29.37 -12.31
N VAL A 171 -17.97 -29.57 -12.99
CA VAL A 171 -16.71 -28.88 -12.71
C VAL A 171 -16.83 -27.38 -12.98
N GLU A 172 -17.37 -27.01 -14.14
CA GLU A 172 -17.58 -25.62 -14.53
C GLU A 172 -18.44 -24.90 -13.47
N ALA A 173 -19.60 -25.46 -13.10
CA ALA A 173 -20.47 -24.87 -12.09
C ALA A 173 -19.81 -24.66 -10.70
N VAL A 174 -18.90 -25.54 -10.29
CA VAL A 174 -18.18 -25.40 -9.00
C VAL A 174 -17.11 -24.30 -9.07
N VAL A 175 -16.35 -24.28 -10.16
CA VAL A 175 -15.34 -23.25 -10.44
C VAL A 175 -16.00 -21.86 -10.50
N ASP A 176 -17.17 -21.82 -11.09
CA ASP A 176 -18.01 -20.63 -11.25
C ASP A 176 -18.46 -20.03 -9.93
N VAL A 177 -19.06 -20.86 -9.07
CA VAL A 177 -19.48 -20.45 -7.73
C VAL A 177 -18.28 -19.96 -6.91
N TYR A 178 -17.14 -20.63 -7.03
CA TYR A 178 -15.90 -20.21 -6.37
C TYR A 178 -15.47 -18.81 -6.83
N PHE A 179 -15.43 -18.54 -8.14
CA PHE A 179 -15.03 -17.23 -8.65
C PHE A 179 -16.00 -16.13 -8.26
N ILE A 180 -17.31 -16.38 -8.25
CA ILE A 180 -18.31 -15.40 -7.80
C ILE A 180 -18.08 -15.01 -6.34
N ILE A 181 -17.83 -15.99 -5.46
CA ILE A 181 -17.59 -15.73 -4.03
C ILE A 181 -16.26 -14.99 -3.83
N ALA A 182 -15.20 -15.43 -4.53
CA ALA A 182 -13.89 -14.80 -4.48
C ALA A 182 -13.95 -13.34 -4.94
N ASP A 183 -14.58 -13.08 -6.08
CA ASP A 183 -14.76 -11.76 -6.66
C ASP A 183 -15.57 -10.84 -5.75
N ALA A 184 -16.66 -11.35 -5.18
CA ALA A 184 -17.46 -10.61 -4.20
C ALA A 184 -16.60 -10.18 -3.00
N PHE A 185 -15.75 -11.07 -2.49
CA PHE A 185 -14.84 -10.75 -1.38
C PHE A 185 -13.77 -9.72 -1.79
N LEU A 186 -13.13 -9.91 -2.94
CA LEU A 186 -12.10 -9.01 -3.47
C LEU A 186 -12.66 -7.60 -3.72
N ALA A 187 -13.92 -7.47 -4.13
CA ALA A 187 -14.57 -6.17 -4.34
C ALA A 187 -14.66 -5.31 -3.06
N TRP A 188 -14.67 -5.92 -1.87
CA TRP A 188 -14.70 -5.20 -0.60
C TRP A 188 -13.32 -4.77 -0.09
N ILE A 189 -12.24 -5.34 -0.63
CA ILE A 189 -10.87 -5.08 -0.17
C ILE A 189 -10.47 -3.61 -0.32
N PRO A 190 -10.76 -2.90 -1.43
CA PRO A 190 -10.49 -1.47 -1.53
C PRO A 190 -11.24 -0.65 -0.47
N ALA A 191 -12.50 -0.97 -0.20
CA ALA A 191 -13.31 -0.29 0.81
C ALA A 191 -12.74 -0.49 2.23
N ILE A 192 -12.38 -1.73 2.58
CA ILE A 192 -11.73 -2.05 3.86
C ILE A 192 -10.38 -1.33 3.97
N THR A 193 -9.59 -1.33 2.90
CA THR A 193 -8.30 -0.62 2.85
C THR A 193 -8.48 0.88 3.07
N GLY A 194 -9.47 1.51 2.43
CA GLY A 194 -9.79 2.92 2.62
C GLY A 194 -10.21 3.24 4.06
N LEU A 195 -11.02 2.37 4.68
CA LEU A 195 -11.40 2.49 6.09
C LEU A 195 -10.20 2.37 7.03
N LEU A 196 -9.28 1.43 6.78
CA LEU A 196 -8.04 1.27 7.53
C LEU A 196 -7.16 2.52 7.42
N ILE A 197 -7.02 3.08 6.21
CA ILE A 197 -6.28 4.33 6.00
C ILE A 197 -6.91 5.47 6.78
N LYS A 198 -8.23 5.68 6.66
CA LYS A 198 -8.97 6.72 7.40
C LYS A 198 -8.82 6.56 8.92
N TRP A 199 -8.94 5.34 9.42
CA TRP A 199 -8.75 5.02 10.83
C TRP A 199 -7.32 5.35 11.30
N SER A 200 -6.32 5.02 10.50
CA SER A 200 -4.93 5.30 10.81
C SER A 200 -4.61 6.80 10.85
N ILE A 201 -5.32 7.64 10.08
CA ILE A 201 -5.15 9.10 10.05
C ILE A 201 -5.92 9.78 11.19
N SER A 202 -7.10 9.26 11.56
CA SER A 202 -7.93 9.79 12.65
C SER A 202 -7.16 9.94 13.97
N GLY A 203 -6.20 9.04 14.23
CA GLY A 203 -5.32 9.14 15.39
C GLY A 203 -4.42 10.39 15.43
N PHE A 204 -4.08 10.98 14.29
CA PHE A 204 -3.21 12.16 14.20
C PHE A 204 -3.96 13.49 14.39
N LEU A 205 -5.26 13.54 14.10
CA LEU A 205 -6.05 14.79 14.09
C LEU A 205 -6.67 15.12 15.45
N GLN A 206 -6.75 14.17 16.39
CA GLN A 206 -7.41 14.36 17.69
C GLN A 206 -6.61 15.22 18.69
N GLY A 207 -5.36 15.61 18.37
CA GLY A 207 -4.47 16.32 19.30
C GLY A 207 -4.77 17.81 19.52
N LYS A 208 -5.70 18.43 18.78
CA LYS A 208 -5.92 19.89 18.84
C LYS A 208 -7.21 20.35 19.54
N THR A 209 -8.15 19.45 19.87
CA THR A 209 -9.48 19.87 20.31
C THR A 209 -9.66 19.99 21.83
N VAL A 210 -8.64 19.68 22.64
CA VAL A 210 -8.75 19.71 24.13
C VAL A 210 -7.71 20.65 24.75
N ARG A 211 -7.59 21.87 24.23
CA ARG A 211 -6.92 22.96 24.96
C ARG A 211 -7.57 24.32 24.70
N SER A 212 -8.89 24.36 24.81
CA SER A 212 -9.63 25.63 24.85
C SER A 212 -10.93 25.45 25.64
N LYS A 213 -10.82 25.20 26.95
CA LYS A 213 -11.79 25.59 27.99
C LYS A 213 -11.36 25.05 29.36
N SER A 214 -10.54 25.83 30.07
CA SER A 214 -10.65 26.05 31.53
C SER A 214 -9.61 27.10 31.95
N SER A 215 -9.78 28.32 31.47
CA SER A 215 -9.28 29.50 32.16
C SER A 215 -10.43 30.06 32.99
N SER A 216 -10.44 29.75 34.29
CA SER A 216 -11.05 30.63 35.30
C SER A 216 -10.62 30.16 36.70
N ILE A 217 -9.79 31.01 37.35
CA ILE A 217 -9.62 31.18 38.81
C ILE A 217 -8.78 30.08 39.50
N ASP A 218 -7.72 30.30 40.27
CA ASP A 218 -6.80 31.43 40.55
C ASP A 218 -5.62 30.86 41.36
N VAL A 219 -4.61 31.71 41.63
CA VAL A 219 -3.46 31.54 42.55
C VAL A 219 -2.11 31.23 41.87
N CYS A 220 -1.40 32.33 41.62
CA CYS A 220 0.06 32.46 41.66
C CYS A 220 0.45 33.02 43.07
N PRO A 221 1.74 33.06 43.49
CA PRO A 221 2.94 32.76 42.72
C PRO A 221 4.04 31.97 43.49
N GLU A 222 4.80 31.09 42.83
CA GLU A 222 6.24 31.00 43.11
C GLU A 222 7.07 30.22 42.07
N ARG A 223 7.92 30.99 41.37
CA ARG A 223 9.36 30.73 41.17
C ARG A 223 9.78 29.30 40.78
N ARG A 224 9.71 28.97 39.49
CA ARG A 224 10.77 28.21 38.79
C ARG A 224 11.04 28.76 37.40
N LYS A 225 12.00 29.69 37.33
CA LYS A 225 12.87 29.83 36.16
C LYS A 225 13.84 28.65 36.20
N SER A 226 13.72 27.69 35.28
CA SER A 226 14.86 26.84 34.92
C SER A 226 14.64 26.14 33.58
N VAL A 227 15.39 26.61 32.59
CA VAL A 227 16.16 25.79 31.65
C VAL A 227 15.35 24.89 30.70
N LEU A 228 14.92 25.44 29.55
CA LEU A 228 14.96 24.70 28.27
C LEU A 228 14.80 25.58 27.03
N VAL A 229 15.52 26.71 26.94
CA VAL A 229 15.67 27.45 25.68
C VAL A 229 17.10 27.99 25.60
N SER A 230 18.08 27.10 25.39
CA SER A 230 19.45 27.52 25.04
C SER A 230 20.14 26.66 23.97
N THR A 231 19.47 25.67 23.37
CA THR A 231 20.12 24.80 22.37
C THR A 231 19.91 25.21 20.91
N TYR A 232 19.26 26.35 20.64
CA TYR A 232 18.97 26.76 19.25
C TYR A 232 19.62 28.07 18.78
N THR A 233 20.40 28.75 19.62
CA THR A 233 21.14 29.97 19.23
C THR A 233 22.66 29.80 19.17
N GLU A 234 23.21 28.66 19.61
CA GLU A 234 24.67 28.47 19.66
C GLU A 234 25.29 27.94 18.36
N ARG A 235 24.48 27.65 17.31
CA ARG A 235 25.00 27.20 16.00
C ARG A 235 25.11 28.28 14.93
N LYS A 236 24.75 29.54 15.24
CA LYS A 236 24.92 30.67 14.30
C LYS A 236 26.13 31.55 14.58
N ASN A 237 26.79 31.42 15.73
CA ASN A 237 27.95 32.25 16.09
C ASN A 237 29.32 31.56 15.93
N SER A 238 29.37 30.25 15.62
CA SER A 238 30.66 29.56 15.38
C SER A 238 31.13 29.57 13.92
N VAL A 239 30.35 30.12 12.98
CA VAL A 239 30.72 30.19 11.55
C VAL A 239 31.30 31.56 11.15
N HIS A 240 31.22 32.59 12.01
CA HIS A 240 31.73 33.93 11.68
C HIS A 240 33.04 34.37 12.37
N VAL A 241 33.70 33.50 13.16
CA VAL A 241 34.95 33.87 13.86
C VAL A 241 36.22 33.31 13.21
N SER A 242 36.12 32.47 12.16
CA SER A 242 37.30 31.82 11.55
C SER A 242 37.90 32.54 10.32
N ALA A 243 37.54 33.80 10.02
CA ALA A 243 38.04 34.50 8.83
C ALA A 243 39.06 35.62 9.11
N ASN A 244 39.18 36.14 10.33
CA ASN A 244 39.99 37.34 10.60
C ASN A 244 41.28 37.11 11.41
N ALA A 245 41.63 35.86 11.74
CA ALA A 245 42.88 35.56 12.46
C ALA A 245 44.09 35.29 11.55
N ILE A 246 43.90 35.16 10.23
CA ILE A 246 44.98 34.82 9.28
C ILE A 246 45.66 36.06 8.68
N ALA A 247 45.05 37.25 8.80
CA ALA A 247 45.56 38.48 8.16
C ALA A 247 46.61 39.29 8.97
N ARG A 248 47.07 38.81 10.13
CA ARG A 248 47.99 39.58 11.01
C ARG A 248 49.45 39.11 11.06
N ASN A 249 49.82 38.05 10.36
CA ASN A 249 51.18 37.49 10.42
C ASN A 249 52.06 37.76 9.18
N SER A 250 51.62 38.56 8.20
CA SER A 250 52.43 38.86 7.00
C SER A 250 53.11 40.24 7.00
N LEU A 251 53.28 40.89 8.16
CA LEU A 251 53.90 42.22 8.25
C LEU A 251 55.01 42.30 9.30
N LYS A 252 55.75 41.19 9.45
CA LYS A 252 57.07 41.14 10.06
C LYS A 252 57.90 40.09 9.31
N ASN A 253 58.47 40.52 8.19
CA ASN A 253 59.77 40.14 7.64
C ASN A 253 59.97 40.88 6.33
#